data_AF-A0A9D5C0G3-F1
#
_entry.id   AF-A0A9D5C0G3-F1
#
_cell.length_a   1.000
_cell.length_b   1.000
_cell.length_c   1.000
_cell.angle_alpha   90.00
_cell.angle_beta   90.00
_cell.angle_gamma   90.00
#
_symmetry.space_group_name_H-M   'P 1'
#
loop_
_entity.id
_entity.type
_entity.pdbx_description
1 polymer ?
#
loop_
_entity_poly.entity_id
_entity_poly.type
_entity_poly.pdbx_seq_one_letter_code
_entity_poly.pdbx_strand_id
1 'polypeptide(L)'
;MMVPATISNLVRSLSKSSTGLSRGINTLVGTHTAKWMQDTSKKSPMELINEVPPIKVEGRIAACEGDSNPALGHPIEFICLDLKEPAICKYCGLRYVQHDHHH
;
A
#
# COMPACT_ATOMS: atom_id res chain seq x y z
N MET A 1 -53.01 -26.95 -11.00
CA MET A 1 -52.66 -25.56 -10.59
C MET A 1 -51.42 -25.63 -9.72
N MET A 2 -50.40 -24.85 -10.11
CA MET A 2 -49.27 -24.32 -9.32
C MET A 2 -48.28 -25.27 -8.59
N VAL A 3 -47.01 -24.91 -8.81
CA VAL A 3 -45.72 -25.53 -8.48
C VAL A 3 -45.28 -25.16 -7.05
N PRO A 4 -44.49 -25.98 -6.35
CA PRO A 4 -43.52 -25.47 -5.38
C PRO A 4 -42.10 -25.69 -5.90
N ALA A 5 -41.39 -24.58 -6.13
CA ALA A 5 -39.97 -24.57 -6.47
C ALA A 5 -39.16 -24.93 -5.21
N THR A 6 -38.45 -26.04 -5.22
CA THR A 6 -37.39 -26.31 -4.23
C THR A 6 -36.05 -26.23 -4.94
N ILE A 7 -35.33 -25.14 -4.68
CA ILE A 7 -33.99 -24.85 -5.18
C ILE A 7 -33.02 -25.89 -4.61
N SER A 8 -32.45 -26.72 -5.49
CA SER A 8 -31.34 -27.62 -5.18
C SER A 8 -30.07 -26.80 -4.92
N ASN A 9 -29.67 -26.67 -3.66
CA ASN A 9 -28.38 -26.08 -3.30
C ASN A 9 -27.25 -27.08 -3.56
N LEU A 10 -26.53 -26.87 -4.67
CA LEU A 10 -25.26 -27.51 -4.97
C LEU A 10 -24.19 -27.03 -3.97
N VAL A 11 -23.85 -27.87 -3.00
CA VAL A 11 -22.65 -27.70 -2.16
C VAL A 11 -21.42 -28.13 -2.98
N ARG A 12 -20.76 -27.16 -3.62
CA ARG A 12 -19.48 -27.39 -4.29
C ARG A 12 -18.37 -27.39 -3.25
N SER A 13 -17.86 -28.57 -2.93
CA SER A 13 -16.64 -28.78 -2.15
C SER A 13 -15.46 -28.03 -2.79
N LEU A 14 -14.89 -27.03 -2.09
CA LEU A 14 -13.59 -26.46 -2.44
C LEU A 14 -12.52 -27.17 -1.63
N SER A 15 -11.84 -28.10 -2.28
CA SER A 15 -10.53 -28.60 -1.89
C SER A 15 -9.52 -27.44 -1.83
N LYS A 16 -9.10 -27.03 -0.62
CA LYS A 16 -7.96 -26.13 -0.41
C LYS A 16 -6.66 -26.86 -0.74
N SER A 17 -6.15 -26.68 -1.97
CA SER A 17 -4.77 -27.02 -2.30
C SER A 17 -3.87 -25.86 -1.87
N SER A 18 -3.13 -26.07 -0.78
CA SER A 18 -2.25 -25.11 -0.11
C SER A 18 -0.85 -25.02 -0.75
N THR A 19 -0.77 -24.77 -2.06
CA THR A 19 0.52 -24.67 -2.75
C THR A 19 0.44 -23.66 -3.90
N GLY A 20 0.82 -22.40 -3.63
CA GLY A 20 1.05 -21.45 -4.73
C GLY A 20 0.98 -19.95 -4.45
N LEU A 21 0.62 -19.50 -3.23
CA LEU A 21 0.31 -18.08 -3.01
C LEU A 21 1.50 -17.11 -3.05
N SER A 22 2.75 -17.61 -3.04
CA SER A 22 3.95 -16.76 -3.03
C SER A 22 4.48 -16.37 -4.42
N ARG A 23 4.03 -17.02 -5.51
CA ARG A 23 4.58 -16.77 -6.86
C ARG A 23 3.84 -15.68 -7.66
N GLY A 24 2.67 -15.22 -7.21
CA GLY A 24 1.82 -14.29 -7.97
C GLY A 24 1.98 -12.79 -7.63
N ILE A 25 2.64 -12.47 -6.50
CA ILE A 25 2.71 -11.08 -5.99
C ILE A 25 3.83 -10.28 -6.68
N ASN A 26 4.97 -10.92 -6.99
CA ASN A 26 6.10 -10.24 -7.62
C ASN A 26 5.77 -9.71 -9.03
N THR A 27 4.86 -10.36 -9.76
CA THR A 27 4.41 -9.89 -11.07
C THR A 27 3.54 -8.62 -10.97
N LEU A 28 2.80 -8.43 -9.88
CA LEU A 28 1.86 -7.31 -9.76
C LEU A 28 2.55 -5.99 -9.39
N VAL A 29 3.69 -6.03 -8.68
CA VAL A 29 4.46 -4.82 -8.33
C VAL A 29 5.36 -4.36 -9.49
N GLY A 30 5.78 -5.27 -10.38
CA GLY A 30 6.61 -4.96 -11.56
C GLY A 30 5.88 -4.46 -12.80
N THR A 31 4.55 -4.42 -12.82
CA THR A 31 3.77 -4.12 -14.05
C THR A 31 3.46 -2.64 -14.24
N HIS A 32 3.36 -1.84 -13.17
CA HIS A 32 2.99 -0.44 -13.30
C HIS A 32 4.12 0.38 -13.96
N THR A 33 5.32 0.37 -13.39
CA THR A 33 6.44 1.19 -13.89
C THR A 33 6.92 0.72 -15.26
N ALA A 34 6.96 -0.59 -15.51
CA ALA A 34 7.34 -1.15 -16.80
C ALA A 34 6.44 -0.72 -17.97
N LYS A 35 5.21 -0.26 -17.69
CA LYS A 35 4.28 0.24 -18.72
C LYS A 35 4.74 1.55 -19.36
N TRP A 36 5.42 2.42 -18.62
CA TRP A 36 5.76 3.78 -19.07
C TRP A 36 7.24 4.12 -19.00
N MET A 37 8.03 3.43 -18.16
CA MET A 37 9.47 3.65 -18.05
C MET A 37 10.22 2.73 -19.02
N GLN A 38 10.66 3.29 -20.15
CA GLN A 38 11.41 2.55 -21.17
C GLN A 38 12.89 2.39 -20.82
N ASP A 39 13.47 3.41 -20.17
CA ASP A 39 14.85 3.36 -19.67
C ASP A 39 14.90 2.61 -18.34
N THR A 40 15.47 1.40 -18.36
CA THR A 40 15.64 0.54 -17.18
C THR A 40 17.05 0.59 -16.60
N SER A 41 17.93 1.47 -17.12
CA SER A 41 19.28 1.65 -16.59
C SER A 41 19.28 2.41 -15.25
N LYS A 42 18.22 3.17 -14.97
CA LYS A 42 18.01 3.91 -13.72
C LYS A 42 16.96 3.23 -12.86
N LYS A 43 17.08 3.40 -11.55
CA LYS A 43 16.05 2.97 -10.59
C LYS A 43 14.73 3.66 -10.89
N SER A 44 13.65 2.90 -10.84
CA SER A 44 12.29 3.41 -10.92
C SER A 44 11.95 4.31 -9.73
N PRO A 45 10.98 5.23 -9.87
CA PRO A 45 10.50 6.01 -8.73
C PRO A 45 10.01 5.16 -7.56
N MET A 46 9.41 4.00 -7.84
CA MET A 46 8.97 3.05 -6.81
C MET A 46 10.15 2.46 -6.04
N GLU A 47 11.26 2.15 -6.72
CA GLU A 47 12.48 1.70 -6.04
C GLU A 47 13.10 2.82 -5.22
N LEU A 48 13.21 4.03 -5.77
CA LEU A 48 13.79 5.19 -5.09
C LEU A 48 13.05 5.53 -3.79
N ILE A 49 11.71 5.58 -3.80
CA ILE A 49 10.96 5.87 -2.58
C ILE A 49 11.04 4.73 -1.55
N ASN A 50 11.18 3.49 -2.01
CA ASN A 50 11.33 2.35 -1.11
C ASN A 50 12.68 2.34 -0.37
N GLU A 51 13.70 2.99 -0.92
CA GLU A 51 15.00 3.17 -0.27
C GLU A 51 14.95 4.24 0.85
N VAL A 52 13.99 5.16 0.81
CA VAL A 52 13.83 6.20 1.83
C VAL A 52 13.26 5.58 3.12
N PRO A 53 13.95 5.67 4.26
CA PRO A 53 13.48 5.07 5.51
C PRO A 53 12.21 5.78 6.04
N PRO A 54 11.34 5.09 6.80
CA PRO A 54 10.22 5.73 7.48
C PRO A 54 10.68 6.82 8.46
N ILE A 55 10.00 7.96 8.42
CA ILE A 55 10.20 9.12 9.29
C ILE A 55 9.50 8.86 10.61
N LYS A 56 10.23 8.95 11.71
CA LYS A 56 9.69 8.84 13.07
C LYS A 56 9.17 10.20 13.52
N VAL A 57 7.95 10.25 14.03
CA VAL A 57 7.37 11.47 14.61
C VAL A 57 6.79 11.17 15.99
N GLU A 58 6.84 12.14 16.90
CA GLU A 58 6.38 11.96 18.28
C GLU A 58 4.84 11.94 18.40
N GLY A 59 4.15 12.69 17.53
CA GLY A 59 2.70 12.83 17.54
C GLY A 59 1.97 11.66 16.87
N ARG A 60 0.68 11.52 17.19
CA ARG A 60 -0.24 10.57 16.52
C ARG A 60 -0.62 10.99 15.09
N ILE A 61 -0.32 12.23 14.71
CA ILE A 61 -0.62 12.79 13.39
C ILE A 61 0.66 13.41 12.82
N ALA A 62 1.02 13.03 11.59
CA ALA A 62 2.05 13.71 10.80
C ALA A 62 1.41 14.70 9.83
N ALA A 63 2.09 15.84 9.58
CA ALA A 63 1.76 16.76 8.50
C ALA A 63 2.85 16.65 7.43
N CYS A 64 2.48 16.16 6.24
CA CYS A 64 3.39 16.07 5.10
C CYS A 64 3.11 17.23 4.14
N GLU A 65 4.11 18.09 3.96
CA GLU A 65 4.04 19.24 3.05
C GLU A 65 4.75 18.96 1.71
N GLY A 66 5.43 17.81 1.58
CA GLY A 66 6.13 17.38 0.37
C GLY A 66 7.53 17.97 0.17
N ASP A 67 7.77 19.20 0.63
CA ASP A 67 9.07 19.88 0.60
C ASP A 67 9.25 20.77 1.85
N SER A 68 10.47 21.24 2.09
CA SER A 68 10.76 22.27 3.10
C SER A 68 10.05 23.60 2.84
N ASN A 69 9.76 23.91 1.58
CA ASN A 69 8.93 25.02 1.17
C ASN A 69 7.51 24.51 0.85
N PRO A 70 6.49 24.85 1.66
CA PRO A 70 5.11 24.40 1.43
C PRO A 70 4.55 24.78 0.06
N ALA A 71 5.08 25.82 -0.59
CA ALA A 71 4.64 26.24 -1.92
C ALA A 71 5.17 25.35 -3.08
N LEU A 72 6.17 24.51 -2.82
CA LEU A 72 6.79 23.63 -3.83
C LEU A 72 6.40 22.16 -3.68
N GLY A 73 5.72 21.82 -2.59
CA GLY A 73 5.26 20.46 -2.34
C GLY A 73 3.82 20.21 -2.79
N HIS A 74 3.20 19.19 -2.19
CA HIS A 74 1.81 18.83 -2.43
C HIS A 74 0.90 19.48 -1.40
N PRO A 75 -0.44 19.50 -1.59
CA PRO A 75 -1.36 19.92 -0.54
C PRO A 75 -1.08 19.18 0.76
N ILE A 76 -1.11 19.90 1.88
CA ILE A 76 -0.76 19.34 3.19
C ILE A 76 -1.64 18.12 3.48
N GLU A 77 -1.01 16.97 3.69
CA GLU A 77 -1.68 15.74 4.08
C GLU A 77 -1.47 15.47 5.57
N PHE A 78 -2.57 15.42 6.33
CA PHE A 78 -2.54 14.97 7.71
C PHE A 78 -2.75 13.45 7.78
N ILE A 79 -1.77 12.75 8.34
CA ILE A 79 -1.68 11.29 8.29
C ILE A 79 -1.81 10.74 9.71
N CYS A 80 -2.76 9.85 9.95
CA CYS A 80 -2.95 9.16 11.24
C CYS A 80 -1.93 8.02 11.41
N LEU A 81 -1.32 7.94 12.59
CA LEU A 81 -0.25 6.99 12.92
C LEU A 81 -0.62 6.03 14.06
N ASP A 82 -1.92 5.88 14.34
CA ASP A 82 -2.41 4.97 15.40
C ASP A 82 -2.16 3.49 15.07
N LEU A 83 -1.85 3.16 13.81
CA LEU A 83 -1.46 1.83 13.38
C LEU A 83 0.05 1.62 13.53
N LYS A 84 0.46 0.39 13.88
CA LYS A 84 1.87 0.01 14.02
C LYS A 84 2.64 -0.01 12.70
N GLU A 85 1.93 -0.20 11.59
CA GLU A 85 2.53 -0.20 10.25
C GLU A 85 2.82 1.23 9.78
N PRO A 86 3.93 1.46 9.04
CA PRO A 86 4.22 2.78 8.49
C PRO A 86 3.09 3.29 7.59
N ALA A 87 2.55 4.47 7.92
CA ALA A 87 1.56 5.15 7.11
C ALA A 87 2.23 5.90 5.96
N ILE A 88 1.67 5.80 4.76
CA ILE A 88 2.25 6.38 3.54
C ILE A 88 1.52 7.69 3.19
N CYS A 89 2.28 8.75 2.94
CA CYS A 89 1.76 9.94 2.27
C CYS A 89 1.38 9.60 0.84
N LYS A 90 0.13 9.89 0.44
CA LYS A 90 -0.42 9.51 -0.87
C LYS A 90 0.21 10.28 -2.02
N TYR A 91 0.79 11.44 -1.74
CA TYR A 91 1.36 12.32 -2.75
C TYR A 91 2.84 11.99 -3.02
N CYS A 92 3.69 12.06 -2.00
CA CYS A 92 5.14 11.88 -2.17
C CYS A 92 5.62 10.45 -1.85
N GLY A 93 4.78 9.61 -1.25
CA GLY A 93 5.13 8.23 -0.88
C GLY A 93 6.02 8.11 0.36
N LEU A 94 6.33 9.22 1.05
CA LEU A 94 7.05 9.18 2.32
C LEU A 94 6.27 8.35 3.36
N ARG A 95 7.02 7.61 4.17
CA ARG A 95 6.47 6.74 5.21
C ARG A 95 6.66 7.39 6.57
N TYR A 96 5.64 7.33 7.41
CA TYR A 96 5.63 7.88 8.76
C TYR A 96 5.30 6.79 9.77
N VAL A 97 5.99 6.81 10.90
CA VAL A 97 5.71 5.95 12.05
C VAL A 97 5.70 6.80 13.32
N GLN A 98 4.82 6.45 14.25
CA GLN A 98 4.86 7.07 15.58
C GLN A 98 6.10 6.57 16.34
N HIS A 99 6.76 7.47 17.05
CA HIS A 99 7.81 7.10 18.00
C HIS A 99 7.14 6.50 19.24
N ASP A 100 7.33 5.19 19.45
CA ASP A 100 6.72 4.45 20.56
C ASP A 100 7.27 4.96 21.92
N HIS A 101 6.40 5.54 22.74
CA HIS A 101 6.67 5.85 24.17
C HIS A 101 6.12 4.80 25.13
N HIS A 102 5.63 3.66 24.63
CA HIS A 102 5.04 2.61 25.45
C HIS A 102 6.11 1.59 25.89
N HIS A 103 6.78 1.92 27.00
CA HIS A 103 7.36 0.95 27.94
C HIS A 103 6.28 0.40 28.88
#